data_AF-A0A431HD13-F1
#
_entry.id   AF-A0A431HD13-F1
#
_cell.length_a   1.000
_cell.length_b   1.000
_cell.length_c   1.000
_cell.angle_alpha   90.00
_cell.angle_beta   90.00
_cell.angle_gamma   90.00
#
_symmetry.space_group_name_H-M   'P 1'
#
loop_
_entity.id
_entity.type
_entity.pdbx_description
1 polymer ?
#
loop_
_entity_poly.entity_id
_entity_poly.type
_entity_poly.pdbx_seq_one_letter_code
_entity_poly.pdbx_strand_id
1 'polypeptide(L)'
;MQTFTYNQSPAQTPESNDTLIAKKVIRVLDCSTNVYDEDACSLWHYTKCDADKDYCNPYVQGDIIYIQKYLTDIERMNIETIAEVFNSATDTVITTIGLTTEKGTDSNGVGYVNFILDTTDITARCFYIRIKIFACRLGKTDTDDYNTCVADLVGDGMTQAEAKLICLANFCEPTTIYSEPYCLAPCQNTIVLEGYYPGHDCYGNYYGTFTGNVTNSYKNKIRVFANVESQNFTIEETTTNGTKRTGTQMSENFLFRTTFGIPYYVANKIASIFAAKYVYADSLLYTNTNSVEKNNDESSMWFVSTTMVRVCGDVDFSCNT
;
A
#
# COMPACT_ATOMS: atom_id res chain seq x y z
N MET A 1 -47.71 -15.74 31.22
CA MET A 1 -47.03 -15.67 32.54
C MET A 1 -45.59 -16.09 32.31
N GLN A 2 -44.63 -15.34 32.89
CA GLN A 2 -43.20 -15.65 32.99
C GLN A 2 -42.97 -17.10 33.51
N THR A 3 -41.81 -17.78 33.43
CA THR A 3 -40.43 -17.33 33.62
C THR A 3 -39.46 -18.48 33.23
N PHE A 4 -38.22 -18.10 32.94
CA PHE A 4 -37.01 -18.90 32.74
C PHE A 4 -36.70 -19.95 33.83
N THR A 5 -35.86 -20.94 33.49
CA THR A 5 -34.70 -21.25 34.34
C THR A 5 -33.50 -21.73 33.51
N TYR A 6 -32.41 -21.00 33.66
CA TYR A 6 -31.06 -21.29 33.21
C TYR A 6 -30.36 -22.15 34.27
N ASN A 7 -29.39 -22.97 33.87
CA ASN A 7 -28.23 -23.27 34.72
C ASN A 7 -26.95 -23.15 33.89
N GLN A 8 -26.16 -22.13 34.26
CA GLN A 8 -24.74 -21.94 33.95
C GLN A 8 -23.92 -22.98 34.76
N SER A 9 -22.66 -23.35 34.50
CA SER A 9 -21.45 -22.60 34.09
C SER A 9 -20.27 -23.63 34.05
N PRO A 10 -18.98 -23.26 33.95
CA PRO A 10 -18.26 -22.53 32.90
C PRO A 10 -17.03 -23.34 32.39
N ALA A 11 -16.66 -23.15 31.13
CA ALA A 11 -15.26 -23.23 30.71
C ALA A 11 -15.07 -22.30 29.51
N GLN A 12 -14.97 -21.00 29.79
CA GLN A 12 -14.46 -20.02 28.83
C GLN A 12 -12.94 -20.07 28.91
N THR A 13 -12.30 -20.56 27.85
CA THR A 13 -10.93 -20.15 27.51
C THR A 13 -11.03 -18.81 26.77
N PRO A 14 -10.29 -17.77 27.17
CA PRO A 14 -10.33 -16.48 26.49
C PRO A 14 -9.64 -16.57 25.13
N GLU A 15 -10.33 -16.19 24.06
CA GLU A 15 -9.69 -15.81 22.79
C GLU A 15 -8.94 -14.48 23.01
N SER A 16 -7.63 -14.46 22.80
CA SER A 16 -6.82 -13.24 22.87
C SER A 16 -6.85 -12.49 21.53
N ASN A 17 -7.34 -11.26 21.57
CA ASN A 17 -7.64 -10.35 20.44
C ASN A 17 -6.41 -9.67 19.78
N ASP A 18 -5.20 -10.22 19.84
CA ASP A 18 -3.99 -9.46 19.52
C ASP A 18 -3.52 -9.59 18.06
N THR A 19 -4.38 -9.24 17.11
CA THR A 19 -3.94 -8.93 15.73
C THR A 19 -4.69 -7.71 15.20
N LEU A 20 -4.10 -6.53 15.39
CA LEU A 20 -4.56 -5.29 14.78
C LEU A 20 -4.27 -5.33 13.27
N ILE A 21 -5.23 -5.88 12.50
CA ILE A 21 -5.33 -5.64 11.07
C ILE A 21 -5.63 -4.15 10.89
N ALA A 22 -4.74 -3.42 10.23
CA ALA A 22 -5.00 -2.04 9.83
C ALA A 22 -6.19 -2.02 8.85
N LYS A 23 -7.38 -1.79 9.45
CA LYS A 23 -8.73 -1.64 8.91
C LYS A 23 -9.46 -2.90 8.39
N LYS A 24 -10.21 -3.48 9.35
CA LYS A 24 -11.59 -4.03 9.29
C LYS A 24 -11.73 -5.58 9.24
N VAL A 25 -11.90 -6.16 10.44
CA VAL A 25 -12.58 -7.40 10.85
C VAL A 25 -12.96 -8.39 9.73
N ILE A 26 -12.29 -9.54 9.68
CA ILE A 26 -12.82 -10.79 9.12
C ILE A 26 -12.58 -11.91 10.15
N ARG A 27 -13.67 -12.59 10.54
CA ARG A 27 -13.65 -13.76 11.44
C ARG A 27 -12.99 -14.95 10.73
N VAL A 28 -12.13 -15.66 11.45
CA VAL A 28 -11.47 -16.90 11.02
C VAL A 28 -12.49 -18.03 10.92
N LEU A 29 -12.52 -18.74 9.79
CA LEU A 29 -13.22 -20.01 9.62
C LEU A 29 -12.21 -21.07 9.14
N ASP A 30 -12.22 -22.19 9.85
CA ASP A 30 -11.37 -23.37 9.66
C ASP A 30 -11.76 -24.14 8.38
N CYS A 31 -10.78 -24.60 7.59
CA CYS A 31 -10.99 -25.23 6.27
C CYS A 31 -10.03 -26.43 6.02
N SER A 32 -9.95 -27.35 6.97
CA SER A 32 -9.34 -28.67 6.75
C SER A 32 -10.18 -29.53 5.78
N THR A 33 -9.97 -29.45 4.45
CA THR A 33 -10.11 -30.58 3.49
C THR A 33 -9.94 -30.18 2.02
N ASN A 34 -8.85 -30.68 1.40
CA ASN A 34 -8.52 -31.03 0.00
C ASN A 34 -9.46 -30.57 -1.16
N VAL A 35 -8.99 -30.18 -2.36
CA VAL A 35 -8.42 -31.05 -3.43
C VAL A 35 -7.98 -30.20 -4.68
N TYR A 36 -6.75 -30.47 -5.17
CA TYR A 36 -6.18 -30.56 -6.54
C TYR A 36 -6.29 -29.46 -7.62
N ASP A 37 -5.14 -28.82 -7.88
CA ASP A 37 -4.26 -28.90 -9.08
C ASP A 37 -4.76 -28.56 -10.52
N GLU A 38 -4.24 -27.44 -11.07
CA GLU A 38 -3.90 -27.27 -12.50
C GLU A 38 -2.63 -26.39 -12.66
N ASP A 39 -1.53 -27.09 -12.88
CA ASP A 39 -0.16 -26.60 -13.09
C ASP A 39 0.02 -25.68 -14.31
N ALA A 40 0.06 -24.37 -14.04
CA ALA A 40 0.76 -23.29 -14.77
C ALA A 40 0.08 -21.92 -14.51
N CYS A 41 -1.19 -21.94 -14.11
CA CYS A 41 -1.92 -20.82 -13.51
C CYS A 41 -1.89 -20.84 -11.97
N SER A 42 -1.38 -21.93 -11.38
CA SER A 42 -1.30 -22.22 -9.93
C SER A 42 -0.20 -21.47 -9.15
N LEU A 43 0.53 -20.53 -9.76
CA LEU A 43 1.58 -19.75 -9.07
C LEU A 43 1.07 -18.48 -8.37
N TRP A 44 -0.24 -18.23 -8.34
CA TRP A 44 -0.85 -17.00 -7.82
C TRP A 44 -1.24 -17.06 -6.34
N HIS A 45 -0.84 -18.10 -5.61
CA HIS A 45 -1.34 -18.33 -4.26
C HIS A 45 -0.44 -17.67 -3.21
N TYR A 46 -0.70 -16.41 -2.86
CA TYR A 46 -0.35 -15.92 -1.52
C TYR A 46 -1.09 -14.65 -1.08
N THR A 47 -2.42 -14.68 -1.09
CA THR A 47 -3.22 -13.83 -0.19
C THR A 47 -3.74 -14.73 0.92
N LYS A 48 -3.62 -14.33 2.20
CA LYS A 48 -4.24 -15.07 3.33
C LYS A 48 -5.78 -14.96 3.34
N CYS A 49 -6.36 -14.39 2.28
CA CYS A 49 -7.80 -14.28 2.05
C CYS A 49 -8.16 -14.98 0.73
N ASP A 50 -8.98 -16.04 0.79
CA ASP A 50 -9.40 -16.85 -0.37
C ASP A 50 -10.13 -16.04 -1.46
N ALA A 51 -10.75 -14.90 -1.11
CA ALA A 51 -11.44 -14.03 -2.07
C ALA A 51 -10.48 -13.30 -3.04
N ASP A 52 -9.20 -13.19 -2.67
CA ASP A 52 -8.18 -12.44 -3.41
C ASP A 52 -7.09 -13.35 -4.00
N LYS A 53 -7.29 -14.67 -3.92
CA LYS A 53 -6.31 -15.72 -4.23
C LYS A 53 -5.77 -15.68 -5.66
N ASP A 54 -6.49 -15.03 -6.57
CA ASP A 54 -6.09 -14.92 -7.98
C ASP A 54 -5.38 -13.59 -8.29
N TYR A 55 -5.08 -12.76 -7.27
CA TYR A 55 -4.45 -11.45 -7.47
C TYR A 55 -3.13 -11.29 -6.73
N CYS A 56 -2.13 -10.82 -7.45
CA CYS A 56 -0.91 -10.26 -6.90
C CYS A 56 -0.65 -8.89 -7.50
N ASN A 57 -0.03 -8.00 -6.71
CA ASN A 57 0.34 -6.69 -7.22
C ASN A 57 1.49 -6.87 -8.21
N PRO A 58 1.35 -6.43 -9.48
CA PRO A 58 2.47 -6.48 -10.40
C PRO A 58 3.59 -5.58 -9.91
N TYR A 59 4.83 -6.03 -10.08
CA TYR A 59 6.01 -5.19 -9.94
C TYR A 59 6.97 -5.40 -11.11
N VAL A 60 7.80 -4.39 -11.37
CA VAL A 60 9.03 -4.51 -12.17
C VAL A 60 10.22 -4.13 -11.30
N GLN A 61 11.40 -4.63 -11.63
CA GLN A 61 12.62 -4.28 -10.91
C GLN A 61 12.88 -2.77 -10.98
N GLY A 62 13.20 -2.16 -9.84
CA GLY A 62 13.35 -0.70 -9.69
C GLY A 62 12.06 0.04 -9.34
N ASP A 63 10.94 -0.68 -9.16
CA ASP A 63 9.77 -0.11 -8.52
C ASP A 63 10.06 0.24 -7.06
N ILE A 64 9.45 1.32 -6.59
CA ILE A 64 9.46 1.71 -5.18
C ILE A 64 8.08 1.44 -4.59
N ILE A 65 8.01 0.57 -3.59
CA ILE A 65 6.80 0.19 -2.86
C ILE A 65 6.76 0.96 -1.55
N TYR A 66 5.62 1.60 -1.28
CA TYR A 66 5.39 2.39 -0.07
C TYR A 66 4.31 1.75 0.80
N ILE A 67 4.62 1.51 2.07
CA ILE A 67 3.64 1.12 3.09
C ILE A 67 3.70 2.17 4.20
N GLN A 68 2.57 2.81 4.51
CA GLN A 68 2.48 3.75 5.62
C GLN A 68 1.60 3.19 6.72
N LYS A 69 2.03 3.36 7.98
CA LYS A 69 1.26 3.01 9.16
C LYS A 69 1.18 4.19 10.13
N TYR A 70 0.00 4.35 10.71
CA TYR A 70 -0.21 5.22 11.86
C TYR A 70 0.47 4.66 13.10
N LEU A 71 1.12 5.56 13.84
CA LEU A 71 1.72 5.28 15.12
C LEU A 71 0.81 5.80 16.24
N THR A 72 0.52 4.92 17.19
CA THR A 72 -0.04 5.25 18.49
C THR A 72 0.98 6.05 19.31
N ASP A 73 0.51 6.69 20.39
CA ASP A 73 1.36 7.46 21.31
C ASP A 73 2.51 6.62 21.90
N ILE A 74 2.25 5.32 22.14
CA ILE A 74 3.25 4.39 22.65
C ILE A 74 4.30 4.11 21.56
N GLU A 75 3.86 3.79 20.35
CA GLU A 75 4.77 3.55 19.20
C GLU A 75 5.62 4.79 18.88
N ARG A 76 5.10 6.01 19.07
CA ARG A 76 5.88 7.23 18.83
C ARG A 76 7.09 7.40 19.75
N MET A 77 7.04 6.87 20.96
CA MET A 77 8.10 7.08 21.95
C MET A 77 9.26 6.10 21.78
N ASN A 78 8.97 4.83 21.48
CA ASN A 78 9.97 3.77 21.30
C ASN A 78 9.44 2.73 20.32
N ILE A 79 9.67 2.95 19.03
CA ILE A 79 9.41 1.97 17.98
C ILE A 79 10.73 1.54 17.33
N GLU A 80 10.98 0.24 17.34
CA GLU A 80 11.95 -0.42 16.47
C GLU A 80 11.17 -1.34 15.53
N THR A 81 11.59 -1.38 14.27
CA THR A 81 10.87 -2.13 13.23
C THR A 81 11.82 -3.02 12.46
N ILE A 82 11.39 -4.24 12.17
CA ILE A 82 12.04 -5.16 11.24
C ILE A 82 11.15 -5.29 10.03
N ALA A 83 11.76 -5.36 8.87
CA ALA A 83 11.08 -5.91 7.73
C ALA A 83 11.93 -6.97 7.05
N GLU A 84 11.23 -8.03 6.64
CA GLU A 84 11.79 -9.19 5.98
C GLU A 84 11.00 -9.39 4.68
N VAL A 85 11.71 -9.60 3.59
CA VAL A 85 11.10 -9.91 2.30
C VAL A 85 11.11 -11.42 2.13
N PHE A 86 9.93 -12.01 1.98
CA PHE A 86 9.70 -13.44 1.88
C PHE A 86 9.37 -13.85 0.47
N ASN A 87 9.90 -14.99 0.03
CA ASN A 87 9.48 -15.63 -1.20
C ASN A 87 8.10 -16.25 -1.00
N SER A 88 7.11 -15.78 -1.75
CA SER A 88 5.72 -16.20 -1.57
C SER A 88 5.49 -17.70 -1.83
N ALA A 89 6.31 -18.34 -2.67
CA ALA A 89 6.12 -19.75 -3.01
C ALA A 89 6.73 -20.71 -1.99
N THR A 90 7.83 -20.32 -1.35
CA THR A 90 8.60 -21.20 -0.44
C THR A 90 8.50 -20.79 1.02
N ASP A 91 7.92 -19.62 1.29
CA ASP A 91 7.88 -18.99 2.61
C ASP A 91 9.27 -18.82 3.25
N THR A 92 10.30 -18.66 2.42
CA THR A 92 11.68 -18.44 2.85
C THR A 92 12.05 -16.97 2.78
N VAL A 93 12.86 -16.50 3.73
CA VAL A 93 13.41 -15.14 3.70
C VAL A 93 14.30 -15.03 2.47
N ILE A 94 13.93 -14.18 1.52
CA ILE A 94 14.80 -13.81 0.39
C ILE A 94 15.93 -12.95 0.93
N THR A 95 15.55 -11.98 1.75
CA THR A 95 16.48 -11.01 2.26
C THR A 95 15.87 -10.17 3.38
N THR A 96 16.74 -9.76 4.27
CA THR A 96 16.58 -8.61 5.16
C THR A 96 17.15 -7.38 4.45
N ILE A 97 16.69 -7.07 3.23
CA ILE A 97 17.03 -5.78 2.61
C ILE A 97 16.45 -4.69 3.52
N GLY A 98 17.26 -3.65 3.77
CA GLY A 98 16.84 -2.48 4.52
C GLY A 98 15.64 -1.84 3.83
N LEU A 99 14.44 -2.05 4.38
CA LEU A 99 13.39 -1.08 4.18
C LEU A 99 13.93 0.24 4.70
N THR A 100 13.93 1.26 3.84
CA THR A 100 14.15 2.60 4.33
C THR A 100 12.93 2.93 5.17
N THR A 101 13.15 3.18 6.46
CA THR A 101 12.10 3.56 7.38
C THR A 101 12.21 5.05 7.68
N GLU A 102 11.08 5.73 7.56
CA GLU A 102 10.99 7.12 7.95
C GLU A 102 9.86 7.27 8.94
N LYS A 103 10.15 7.92 10.07
CA LYS A 103 9.17 8.17 11.12
C LYS A 103 9.07 9.65 11.41
N GLY A 104 7.87 10.12 11.68
CA GLY A 104 7.63 11.52 11.99
C GLY A 104 6.20 11.80 12.44
N THR A 105 5.91 13.07 12.68
CA THR A 105 4.56 13.54 13.01
C THR A 105 4.09 14.56 11.98
N ASP A 106 2.81 14.50 11.64
CA ASP A 106 2.16 15.54 10.84
C ASP A 106 1.95 16.83 11.67
N SER A 107 1.37 17.85 11.02
CA SER A 107 1.05 19.14 11.66
C SER A 107 0.02 19.05 12.78
N ASN A 108 -0.74 17.96 12.87
CA ASN A 108 -1.74 17.70 13.89
C ASN A 108 -1.19 16.86 15.06
N GLY A 109 0.11 16.51 15.01
CA GLY A 109 0.75 15.66 16.00
C GLY A 109 0.38 14.18 15.86
N VAL A 110 -0.14 13.72 14.71
CA VAL A 110 -0.36 12.30 14.43
C VAL A 110 0.95 11.67 13.96
N GLY A 111 1.34 10.53 14.53
CA GLY A 111 2.57 9.84 14.18
C GLY A 111 2.41 8.89 13.00
N TYR A 112 3.44 8.81 12.16
CA TYR A 112 3.49 7.91 11.02
C TYR A 112 4.86 7.25 10.89
N VAL A 113 4.85 6.04 10.33
CA VAL A 113 6.04 5.38 9.79
C VAL A 113 5.79 5.02 8.33
N ASN A 114 6.74 5.38 7.48
CA ASN A 114 6.80 4.98 6.09
C ASN A 114 7.85 3.88 5.96
N PHE A 115 7.44 2.76 5.38
CA PHE A 115 8.30 1.67 4.98
C PHE A 115 8.44 1.73 3.45
N ILE A 116 9.67 1.85 2.99
CA ILE A 116 9.99 2.06 1.57
C ILE A 116 10.88 0.91 1.11
N LEU A 117 10.39 0.14 0.14
CA LEU A 117 11.13 -0.95 -0.50
C LEU A 117 11.49 -0.57 -1.93
N ASP A 118 12.76 -0.62 -2.25
CA ASP A 118 13.26 -0.60 -3.62
C ASP A 118 13.37 -2.05 -4.14
N THR A 119 12.69 -2.36 -5.25
CA THR A 119 12.68 -3.71 -5.81
C THR A 119 13.86 -4.00 -6.74
N THR A 120 14.82 -3.09 -6.89
CA THR A 120 16.00 -3.26 -7.77
C THR A 120 16.76 -4.56 -7.51
N ASP A 121 16.96 -4.91 -6.24
CA ASP A 121 17.72 -6.10 -5.83
C ASP A 121 16.83 -7.34 -5.61
N ILE A 122 15.52 -7.24 -5.84
CA ILE A 122 14.60 -8.37 -5.66
C ILE A 122 14.58 -9.23 -6.93
N THR A 123 15.02 -10.47 -6.78
CA THR A 123 15.09 -11.46 -7.87
C THR A 123 13.98 -12.52 -7.81
N ALA A 124 13.18 -12.52 -6.73
CA ALA A 124 12.12 -13.50 -6.54
C ALA A 124 10.92 -13.22 -7.46
N ARG A 125 10.40 -14.26 -8.11
CA ARG A 125 9.23 -14.14 -8.99
C ARG A 125 8.01 -13.55 -8.27
N CYS A 126 7.78 -13.96 -7.03
CA CYS A 126 6.77 -13.39 -6.16
C CYS A 126 7.31 -13.24 -4.75
N PHE A 127 6.96 -12.16 -4.07
CA PHE A 127 7.34 -11.91 -2.69
C PHE A 127 6.23 -11.23 -1.88
N TYR A 128 6.32 -11.32 -0.57
CA TYR A 128 5.54 -10.49 0.36
C TYR A 128 6.47 -9.93 1.44
N ILE A 129 6.03 -8.89 2.13
CA ILE A 129 6.82 -8.21 3.17
C ILE A 129 6.20 -8.56 4.52
N ARG A 130 7.02 -9.05 5.44
CA ARG A 130 6.65 -9.22 6.86
C ARG A 130 7.32 -8.13 7.67
N ILE A 131 6.52 -7.30 8.32
CA ILE A 131 7.00 -6.19 9.16
C ILE A 131 6.68 -6.52 10.62
N LYS A 132 7.70 -6.53 11.48
CA LYS A 132 7.56 -6.68 12.93
C LYS A 132 7.77 -5.34 13.59
N ILE A 133 6.86 -4.97 14.49
CA ILE A 133 6.84 -3.69 15.19
C ILE A 133 6.92 -3.94 16.69
N PHE A 134 7.99 -3.44 17.31
CA PHE A 134 8.18 -3.46 18.75
C PHE A 134 7.83 -2.08 19.30
N ALA A 135 6.80 -1.99 20.14
CA ALA A 135 6.28 -0.74 20.70
C ALA A 135 6.30 -0.79 22.23
N CYS A 136 7.49 -0.61 22.82
CA CYS A 136 7.74 -1.05 24.20
C CYS A 136 8.21 0.11 25.07
N ARG A 137 7.57 0.28 26.23
CA ARG A 137 8.02 1.22 27.27
C ARG A 137 8.93 0.46 28.22
N LEU A 138 10.23 0.49 27.94
CA LEU A 138 11.22 -0.08 28.85
C LEU A 138 11.35 0.82 30.09
N GLY A 139 11.28 0.22 31.27
CA GLY A 139 11.70 0.89 32.49
C GLY A 139 13.21 1.15 32.48
N LYS A 140 13.73 1.88 33.47
CA LYS A 140 15.18 2.14 33.55
C LYS A 140 15.99 0.84 33.61
N THR A 141 15.56 -0.11 34.46
CA THR A 141 16.22 -1.42 34.60
C THR A 141 16.16 -2.21 33.29
N ASP A 142 14.99 -2.31 32.67
CA ASP A 142 14.82 -3.01 31.39
C ASP A 142 15.66 -2.38 30.27
N THR A 143 15.88 -1.06 30.32
CA THR A 143 16.74 -0.35 29.36
C THR A 143 18.21 -0.74 29.52
N ASP A 144 18.69 -0.87 30.75
CA ASP A 144 20.07 -1.29 31.03
C ASP A 144 20.28 -2.77 30.60
N ASP A 145 19.33 -3.64 30.91
CA ASP A 145 19.34 -5.05 30.49
C ASP A 145 19.26 -5.20 28.96
N TYR A 146 18.40 -4.40 28.31
CA TYR A 146 18.31 -4.34 26.85
C TYR A 146 19.63 -3.91 26.21
N ASN A 147 20.22 -2.81 26.68
CA ASN A 147 21.48 -2.31 26.13
C ASN A 147 22.64 -3.30 26.34
N THR A 148 22.64 -4.01 27.46
CA THR A 148 23.62 -5.07 27.75
C THR A 148 23.46 -6.23 26.76
N CYS A 149 22.24 -6.73 26.58
CA CYS A 149 21.94 -7.76 25.58
C CYS A 149 22.40 -7.34 24.17
N VAL A 150 22.13 -6.10 23.76
CA VAL A 150 22.55 -5.60 22.43
C VAL A 150 24.07 -5.57 22.31
N ALA A 151 24.76 -5.08 23.34
CA ALA A 151 26.21 -5.02 23.35
C ALA A 151 26.86 -6.41 23.29
N ASP A 152 26.30 -7.38 24.01
CA ASP A 152 26.79 -8.77 24.02
C ASP A 152 26.63 -9.42 22.64
N LEU A 153 25.44 -9.33 22.03
CA LEU A 153 25.21 -9.91 20.70
C LEU A 153 26.03 -9.24 19.59
N VAL A 154 26.23 -7.92 19.67
CA VAL A 154 27.16 -7.23 18.75
C VAL A 154 28.61 -7.66 19.00
N GLY A 155 29.00 -7.87 20.26
CA GLY A 155 30.29 -8.43 20.63
C GLY A 155 30.54 -9.83 20.07
N ASP A 156 29.48 -10.63 19.95
CA ASP A 156 29.48 -11.95 19.32
C ASP A 156 29.42 -11.91 17.77
N GLY A 157 29.45 -10.72 17.18
CA GLY A 157 29.57 -10.51 15.74
C GLY A 157 28.24 -10.30 14.99
N MET A 158 27.12 -10.12 15.69
CA MET A 158 25.86 -9.71 15.05
C MET A 158 25.89 -8.23 14.66
N THR A 159 25.09 -7.85 13.67
CA THR A 159 24.89 -6.42 13.39
C THR A 159 24.09 -5.77 14.52
N GLN A 160 24.29 -4.46 14.71
CA GLN A 160 23.54 -3.71 15.73
C GLN A 160 22.02 -3.80 15.50
N ALA A 161 21.57 -3.85 14.24
CA ALA A 161 20.16 -4.02 13.91
C ALA A 161 19.68 -5.40 14.38
N GLU A 162 20.33 -6.50 14.00
CA GLU A 162 19.93 -7.85 14.41
C GLU A 162 19.92 -8.02 15.94
N ALA A 163 20.96 -7.52 16.61
CA ALA A 163 21.08 -7.57 18.07
C ALA A 163 19.92 -6.86 18.78
N LYS A 164 19.59 -5.62 18.36
CA LYS A 164 18.44 -4.87 18.91
C LYS A 164 17.15 -5.66 18.82
N LEU A 165 16.95 -6.36 17.73
CA LEU A 165 15.71 -7.07 17.43
C LEU A 165 15.53 -8.33 18.27
N ILE A 166 16.60 -9.12 18.39
CA ILE A 166 16.61 -10.30 19.25
C ILE A 166 16.40 -9.86 20.71
N CYS A 167 17.10 -8.82 21.14
CA CYS A 167 16.99 -8.34 22.51
C CYS A 167 15.61 -7.77 22.82
N LEU A 168 15.01 -6.98 21.92
CA LEU A 168 13.66 -6.43 22.12
C LEU A 168 12.58 -7.51 22.26
N ALA A 169 12.72 -8.63 21.55
CA ALA A 169 11.78 -9.73 21.65
C ALA A 169 11.70 -10.34 23.07
N ASN A 170 12.71 -10.13 23.92
CA ASN A 170 12.67 -10.57 25.32
C ASN A 170 11.84 -9.65 26.22
N PHE A 171 11.58 -8.41 25.81
CA PHE A 171 10.90 -7.41 26.62
C PHE A 171 9.45 -7.17 26.18
N CYS A 172 9.10 -7.53 24.95
CA CYS A 172 7.77 -7.30 24.42
C CYS A 172 7.46 -8.10 23.17
N GLU A 173 6.18 -8.46 23.05
CA GLU A 173 5.65 -9.13 21.87
C GLU A 173 5.52 -8.15 20.69
N PRO A 174 6.10 -8.45 19.52
CA PRO A 174 5.95 -7.60 18.36
C PRO A 174 4.56 -7.73 17.74
N THR A 175 4.00 -6.61 17.31
CA THR A 175 2.89 -6.65 16.35
C THR A 175 3.46 -6.97 14.97
N THR A 176 2.93 -8.02 14.33
CA THR A 176 3.34 -8.39 12.97
C THR A 176 2.29 -7.94 11.96
N ILE A 177 2.73 -7.24 10.92
CA ILE A 177 1.95 -6.86 9.76
C ILE A 177 2.54 -7.49 8.51
N TYR A 178 1.68 -7.86 7.58
CA TYR A 178 2.05 -8.46 6.30
C TYR A 178 1.59 -7.52 5.18
N SER A 179 2.40 -7.38 4.15
CA SER A 179 1.94 -6.79 2.89
C SER A 179 1.13 -7.81 2.09
N GLU A 180 0.40 -7.30 1.10
CA GLU A 180 -0.06 -8.10 -0.02
C GLU A 180 1.12 -8.68 -0.81
N PRO A 181 0.91 -9.77 -1.58
CA PRO A 181 1.94 -10.32 -2.44
C PRO A 181 2.19 -9.40 -3.64
N TYR A 182 3.44 -9.40 -4.09
CA TYR A 182 3.92 -8.76 -5.31
C TYR A 182 4.50 -9.82 -6.24
N CYS A 183 4.19 -9.77 -7.54
CA CYS A 183 4.80 -10.66 -8.52
C CYS A 183 5.36 -9.92 -9.73
N LEU A 184 6.45 -10.45 -10.26
CA LEU A 184 7.17 -9.88 -11.39
C LEU A 184 6.30 -9.95 -12.64
N ALA A 185 6.18 -8.83 -13.35
CA ALA A 185 5.43 -8.72 -14.60
C ALA A 185 6.38 -8.51 -15.80
N PRO A 186 7.20 -9.50 -16.19
CA PRO A 186 8.30 -9.30 -17.14
C PRO A 186 7.86 -8.99 -18.58
N CYS A 187 6.61 -9.30 -18.95
CA CYS A 187 6.11 -9.17 -20.33
C CYS A 187 4.63 -8.75 -20.42
N GLN A 188 4.04 -8.26 -19.32
CA GLN A 188 2.63 -7.92 -19.27
C GLN A 188 2.47 -6.39 -19.26
N ASN A 189 1.46 -5.89 -19.97
CA ASN A 189 1.11 -4.48 -19.89
C ASN A 189 0.70 -4.16 -18.45
N THR A 190 1.52 -3.33 -17.81
CA THR A 190 1.26 -2.80 -16.49
C THR A 190 1.45 -1.31 -16.53
N ILE A 191 0.69 -0.61 -15.71
CA ILE A 191 0.73 0.84 -15.60
C ILE A 191 1.01 1.20 -14.17
N VAL A 192 1.93 2.14 -13.98
CA VAL A 192 2.15 2.79 -12.70
C VAL A 192 1.18 3.95 -12.57
N LEU A 193 0.28 3.85 -11.60
CA LEU A 193 -0.57 4.95 -11.18
C LEU A 193 0.03 5.65 -9.97
N GLU A 194 0.08 6.98 -10.00
CA GLU A 194 0.54 7.81 -8.89
C GLU A 194 -0.41 8.99 -8.67
N GLY A 195 -0.83 9.20 -7.42
CA GLY A 195 -1.67 10.31 -7.00
C GLY A 195 -0.93 11.27 -6.10
N TYR A 196 -0.96 12.56 -6.42
CA TYR A 196 -0.33 13.61 -5.61
C TYR A 196 -1.35 14.32 -4.71
N TYR A 197 -1.09 14.24 -3.40
CA TYR A 197 -1.86 14.93 -2.36
C TYR A 197 -1.00 16.00 -1.68
N PRO A 198 -1.57 17.19 -1.38
CA PRO A 198 -0.84 18.23 -0.65
C PRO A 198 -0.72 17.95 0.86
N GLY A 199 -1.49 17.00 1.42
CA GLY A 199 -1.58 16.76 2.85
C GLY A 199 -2.09 15.36 3.17
N HIS A 200 -3.38 15.20 3.42
CA HIS A 200 -4.00 13.90 3.72
C HIS A 200 -4.98 13.47 2.63
N ASP A 201 -5.17 12.15 2.52
CA ASP A 201 -6.32 11.59 1.79
C ASP A 201 -7.50 11.25 2.72
N CYS A 202 -8.60 10.79 2.14
CA CYS A 202 -9.80 10.37 2.89
C CYS A 202 -9.58 9.15 3.81
N TYR A 203 -8.48 8.41 3.62
CA TYR A 203 -8.10 7.27 4.46
C TYR A 203 -7.12 7.68 5.57
N GLY A 204 -6.73 8.97 5.57
CA GLY A 204 -5.85 9.70 6.47
C GLY A 204 -4.36 9.38 6.29
N ASN A 205 -3.99 8.78 5.16
CA ASN A 205 -2.58 8.68 4.81
C ASN A 205 -2.02 10.09 4.63
N TYR A 206 -0.78 10.29 5.08
CA TYR A 206 -0.12 11.58 5.08
C TYR A 206 0.97 11.66 4.02
N TYR A 207 0.88 12.68 3.17
CA TYR A 207 1.71 12.94 2.00
C TYR A 207 2.54 14.23 2.14
N GLY A 208 2.46 14.90 3.29
CA GLY A 208 3.20 16.13 3.55
C GLY A 208 4.59 15.88 4.14
N THR A 209 5.28 16.97 4.46
CA THR A 209 6.58 16.93 5.13
C THR A 209 6.40 16.76 6.64
N PHE A 210 7.04 15.75 7.21
CA PHE A 210 7.03 15.57 8.66
C PHE A 210 7.65 16.76 9.39
N THR A 211 7.14 17.01 10.60
CA THR A 211 7.78 17.96 11.53
C THR A 211 9.20 17.48 11.83
N GLY A 212 10.21 18.28 11.46
CA GLY A 212 11.63 17.91 11.60
C GLY A 212 12.40 17.61 10.32
N ASN A 213 11.90 18.01 9.14
CA ASN A 213 12.61 17.96 7.84
C ASN A 213 12.98 16.54 7.35
N VAL A 214 12.10 15.56 7.56
CA VAL A 214 12.22 14.26 6.86
C VAL A 214 11.52 14.37 5.50
N THR A 215 12.23 14.07 4.42
CA THR A 215 11.85 14.44 3.05
C THR A 215 11.06 13.39 2.27
N ASN A 216 10.99 12.11 2.65
CA ASN A 216 10.23 11.13 1.87
C ASN A 216 8.81 10.96 2.41
N SER A 217 7.99 11.95 2.08
CA SER A 217 6.55 11.83 2.11
C SER A 217 6.12 10.54 1.39
N TYR A 218 5.31 9.74 2.07
CA TYR A 218 4.61 8.61 1.45
C TYR A 218 4.00 9.01 0.12
N LYS A 219 4.07 8.12 -0.87
CA LYS A 219 3.48 8.34 -2.19
C LYS A 219 2.29 7.40 -2.41
N ASN A 220 1.20 7.94 -2.93
CA ASN A 220 0.06 7.12 -3.33
C ASN A 220 0.36 6.50 -4.69
N LYS A 221 1.14 5.42 -4.70
CA LYS A 221 1.63 4.78 -5.93
C LYS A 221 1.27 3.30 -5.94
N ILE A 222 0.81 2.81 -7.09
CA ILE A 222 0.55 1.38 -7.32
C ILE A 222 0.81 1.04 -8.77
N ARG A 223 1.36 -0.14 -9.03
CA ARG A 223 1.40 -0.72 -10.38
C ARG A 223 0.25 -1.71 -10.51
N VAL A 224 -0.46 -1.67 -11.63
CA VAL A 224 -1.61 -2.54 -11.91
C VAL A 224 -1.56 -3.08 -13.33
N PHE A 225 -2.13 -4.26 -13.55
CA PHE A 225 -2.37 -4.79 -14.90
C PHE A 225 -3.48 -3.99 -15.55
N ALA A 226 -3.10 -3.05 -16.41
CA ALA A 226 -4.02 -2.12 -17.03
C ALA A 226 -3.47 -1.62 -18.37
N ASN A 227 -4.36 -1.06 -19.16
CA ASN A 227 -4.04 -0.36 -20.40
C ASN A 227 -4.64 1.05 -20.38
N VAL A 228 -3.96 1.98 -21.04
CA VAL A 228 -4.41 3.36 -21.27
C VAL A 228 -4.42 3.59 -22.78
N GLU A 229 -5.60 3.76 -23.34
CA GLU A 229 -5.82 3.82 -24.80
C GLU A 229 -6.42 5.17 -25.18
N SER A 230 -5.84 5.84 -26.18
CA SER A 230 -6.42 7.05 -26.76
C SER A 230 -7.78 6.74 -27.39
N GLN A 231 -8.79 7.53 -27.02
CA GLN A 231 -10.17 7.38 -27.53
C GLN A 231 -10.46 8.40 -28.61
N ASN A 232 -10.21 9.67 -28.32
CA ASN A 232 -10.49 10.79 -29.21
C ASN A 232 -9.74 12.06 -28.76
N PHE A 233 -9.80 13.08 -29.62
CA PHE A 233 -9.28 14.41 -29.34
C PHE A 233 -10.44 15.41 -29.24
N THR A 234 -10.39 16.27 -28.24
CA THR A 234 -11.30 17.41 -28.07
C THR A 234 -10.54 18.70 -28.36
N ILE A 235 -11.14 19.58 -29.15
CA ILE A 235 -10.62 20.91 -29.43
C ILE A 235 -11.61 21.92 -28.86
N GLU A 236 -11.17 22.69 -27.87
CA GLU A 236 -11.95 23.79 -27.30
C GLU A 236 -11.46 25.12 -27.89
N GLU A 237 -12.37 25.89 -28.48
CA GLU A 237 -12.06 27.20 -29.05
C GLU A 237 -12.57 28.31 -28.14
N THR A 238 -11.67 29.21 -27.74
CA THR A 238 -12.05 30.44 -27.05
C THR A 238 -12.29 31.52 -28.08
N THR A 239 -13.44 32.19 -28.02
CA THR A 239 -13.78 33.29 -28.94
C THR A 239 -14.05 34.59 -28.19
N THR A 240 -13.63 35.71 -28.77
CA THR A 240 -14.05 37.05 -28.37
C THR A 240 -15.21 37.51 -29.24
N ASN A 241 -16.28 38.01 -28.62
CA ASN A 241 -17.51 38.47 -29.28
C ASN A 241 -18.12 37.44 -30.24
N GLY A 242 -17.97 36.14 -29.94
CA GLY A 242 -18.56 35.03 -30.70
C GLY A 242 -18.10 34.91 -32.16
N THR A 243 -17.09 35.67 -32.59
CA THR A 243 -16.71 35.78 -34.01
C THR A 243 -15.21 35.71 -34.26
N LYS A 244 -14.36 36.08 -33.30
CA LYS A 244 -12.90 35.99 -33.42
C LYS A 244 -12.35 34.95 -32.47
N ARG A 245 -11.69 33.92 -33.00
CA ARG A 245 -10.93 32.95 -32.23
C ARG A 245 -9.76 33.66 -31.53
N THR A 246 -9.71 33.57 -30.22
CA THR A 246 -8.66 34.14 -29.38
C THR A 246 -7.83 33.10 -28.66
N GLY A 247 -8.32 31.86 -28.57
CA GLY A 247 -7.55 30.77 -27.96
C GLY A 247 -7.97 29.41 -28.50
N THR A 248 -7.11 28.42 -28.33
CA THR A 248 -7.45 27.02 -28.56
C THR A 248 -6.74 26.14 -27.57
N GLN A 249 -7.50 25.24 -26.97
CA GLN A 249 -6.98 24.16 -26.14
C GLN A 249 -7.26 22.83 -26.83
N MET A 250 -6.22 22.02 -26.99
CA MET A 250 -6.37 20.64 -27.47
C MET A 250 -6.19 19.68 -26.29
N SER A 251 -7.17 18.80 -26.13
CA SER A 251 -7.19 17.77 -25.09
C SER A 251 -7.34 16.40 -25.74
N GLU A 252 -6.69 15.39 -25.20
CA GLU A 252 -6.80 14.00 -25.62
C GLU A 252 -7.46 13.19 -24.51
N ASN A 253 -8.52 12.45 -24.86
CA ASN A 253 -9.24 11.60 -23.93
C ASN A 253 -8.70 10.18 -24.03
N PHE A 254 -8.33 9.62 -22.88
CA PHE A 254 -7.80 8.28 -22.74
C PHE A 254 -8.74 7.43 -21.90
N LEU A 255 -8.83 6.15 -22.22
CA LEU A 255 -9.58 5.17 -21.44
C LEU A 255 -8.60 4.30 -20.67
N PHE A 256 -8.60 4.44 -19.34
CA PHE A 256 -7.91 3.54 -18.43
C PHE A 256 -8.80 2.32 -18.16
N ARG A 257 -8.28 1.12 -18.39
CA ARG A 257 -8.97 -0.15 -18.09
C ARG A 257 -8.05 -1.16 -17.46
N THR A 258 -8.47 -1.79 -16.37
CA THR A 258 -7.77 -2.95 -15.82
C THR A 258 -7.91 -4.15 -16.76
N THR A 259 -6.82 -4.88 -16.97
CA THR A 259 -6.79 -6.05 -17.86
C THR A 259 -7.44 -7.27 -17.23
N PHE A 260 -7.33 -7.38 -15.89
CA PHE A 260 -7.90 -8.47 -15.09
C PHE A 260 -8.78 -7.89 -13.98
N GLY A 261 -9.56 -8.76 -13.34
CA GLY A 261 -10.29 -8.43 -12.13
C GLY A 261 -9.29 -8.10 -11.00
N ILE A 262 -9.56 -7.03 -10.26
CA ILE A 262 -8.75 -6.62 -9.12
C ILE A 262 -9.54 -6.69 -7.81
N PRO A 263 -8.90 -7.00 -6.67
CA PRO A 263 -9.53 -6.92 -5.37
C PRO A 263 -10.08 -5.53 -5.05
N TYR A 264 -11.06 -5.48 -4.14
CA TYR A 264 -11.64 -4.22 -3.69
C TYR A 264 -10.60 -3.26 -3.11
N TYR A 265 -9.59 -3.75 -2.37
CA TYR A 265 -8.57 -2.88 -1.79
C TYR A 265 -7.70 -2.20 -2.87
N VAL A 266 -7.44 -2.88 -3.99
CA VAL A 266 -6.73 -2.31 -5.15
C VAL A 266 -7.61 -1.29 -5.83
N ALA A 267 -8.89 -1.61 -6.08
CA ALA A 267 -9.85 -0.67 -6.67
C ALA A 267 -10.00 0.59 -5.80
N ASN A 268 -10.03 0.43 -4.48
CA ASN A 268 -10.07 1.51 -3.51
C ASN A 268 -8.78 2.35 -3.53
N LYS A 269 -7.61 1.72 -3.72
CA LYS A 269 -6.33 2.41 -3.91
C LYS A 269 -6.32 3.22 -5.20
N ILE A 270 -6.80 2.66 -6.31
CA ILE A 270 -6.96 3.36 -7.59
C ILE A 270 -7.92 4.55 -7.44
N ALA A 271 -9.07 4.35 -6.80
CA ALA A 271 -10.03 5.43 -6.53
C ALA A 271 -9.41 6.55 -5.70
N SER A 272 -8.57 6.21 -4.72
CA SER A 272 -7.79 7.20 -3.98
C SER A 272 -6.83 7.94 -4.91
N ILE A 273 -6.06 7.25 -5.75
CA ILE A 273 -5.15 7.90 -6.70
C ILE A 273 -5.90 8.87 -7.62
N PHE A 274 -7.04 8.46 -8.14
CA PHE A 274 -7.89 9.27 -9.02
C PHE A 274 -8.61 10.43 -8.32
N ALA A 275 -8.76 10.38 -7.00
CA ALA A 275 -9.24 11.51 -6.19
C ALA A 275 -8.14 12.53 -5.85
N ALA A 276 -6.89 12.30 -6.26
CA ALA A 276 -5.77 13.19 -5.99
C ALA A 276 -5.83 14.48 -6.84
N LYS A 277 -5.07 15.51 -6.44
CA LYS A 277 -5.00 16.78 -7.18
C LYS A 277 -4.35 16.60 -8.55
N TYR A 278 -3.31 15.78 -8.61
CA TYR A 278 -2.63 15.40 -9.85
C TYR A 278 -2.55 13.89 -9.92
N VAL A 279 -2.89 13.35 -11.10
CA VAL A 279 -2.87 11.91 -11.37
C VAL A 279 -1.83 11.66 -12.45
N TYR A 280 -0.95 10.71 -12.21
CA TYR A 280 0.03 10.27 -13.20
C TYR A 280 -0.21 8.80 -13.56
N ALA A 281 -0.15 8.51 -14.85
CA ALA A 281 -0.02 7.14 -15.36
C ALA A 281 1.28 7.04 -16.15
N ASP A 282 2.20 6.17 -15.73
CA ASP A 282 3.56 6.03 -16.28
C ASP A 282 4.30 7.37 -16.42
N SER A 283 4.21 8.21 -15.38
CA SER A 283 4.82 9.55 -15.29
C SER A 283 4.21 10.61 -16.22
N LEU A 284 3.14 10.30 -16.97
CA LEU A 284 2.38 11.28 -17.73
C LEU A 284 1.25 11.84 -16.87
N LEU A 285 1.10 13.17 -16.86
CA LEU A 285 0.08 13.87 -16.09
C LEU A 285 -1.28 13.80 -16.81
N TYR A 286 -2.32 13.45 -16.04
CA TYR A 286 -3.71 13.46 -16.44
C TYR A 286 -4.54 14.35 -15.51
N THR A 287 -5.58 14.95 -16.08
CA THR A 287 -6.59 15.76 -15.39
C THR A 287 -7.93 15.06 -15.49
N ASN A 288 -8.72 15.12 -14.41
CA ASN A 288 -10.11 14.67 -14.30
C ASN A 288 -10.36 13.17 -14.53
N THR A 289 -10.94 12.55 -13.50
CA THR A 289 -11.67 11.28 -13.55
C THR A 289 -12.91 11.48 -12.68
N ASN A 290 -14.12 11.36 -13.25
CA ASN A 290 -15.35 11.71 -12.54
C ASN A 290 -15.92 10.57 -11.68
N SER A 291 -15.55 9.32 -11.99
CA SER A 291 -15.96 8.14 -11.22
C SER A 291 -15.03 6.94 -11.47
N VAL A 292 -14.94 6.07 -10.46
CA VAL A 292 -14.38 4.71 -10.56
C VAL A 292 -15.54 3.77 -10.34
N GLU A 293 -16.02 3.17 -11.42
CA GLU A 293 -17.18 2.29 -11.41
C GLU A 293 -16.75 0.83 -11.49
N LYS A 294 -17.48 -0.02 -10.77
CA LYS A 294 -17.34 -1.47 -10.88
C LYS A 294 -18.03 -1.92 -12.16
N ASN A 295 -17.28 -2.40 -13.14
CA ASN A 295 -17.84 -2.79 -14.43
C ASN A 295 -18.30 -4.26 -14.48
N ASN A 296 -18.82 -4.79 -13.37
CA ASN A 296 -19.39 -6.15 -13.28
C ASN A 296 -20.29 -6.31 -12.04
N ASP A 297 -21.49 -6.85 -12.24
CA ASP A 297 -22.47 -7.00 -11.16
C ASP A 297 -22.22 -8.27 -10.32
N GLU A 298 -21.59 -9.30 -10.89
CA GLU A 298 -21.64 -10.66 -10.33
C GLU A 298 -20.37 -11.16 -9.62
N SER A 299 -19.21 -10.49 -9.79
CA SER A 299 -17.94 -10.94 -9.20
C SER A 299 -17.49 -10.08 -8.02
N SER A 300 -16.78 -10.66 -7.05
CA SER A 300 -16.12 -9.92 -5.95
C SER A 300 -14.98 -9.03 -6.46
N MET A 301 -14.39 -9.37 -7.61
CA MET A 301 -13.34 -8.61 -8.26
C MET A 301 -13.90 -7.47 -9.08
N TRP A 302 -13.16 -6.37 -9.13
CA TRP A 302 -13.50 -5.16 -9.84
C TRP A 302 -12.82 -5.13 -11.20
N PHE A 303 -13.58 -4.77 -12.23
CA PHE A 303 -13.00 -4.26 -13.46
C PHE A 303 -13.17 -2.75 -13.45
N VAL A 304 -12.06 -2.03 -13.36
CA VAL A 304 -12.08 -0.56 -13.33
C VAL A 304 -11.94 -0.04 -14.75
N SER A 305 -12.86 0.85 -15.14
CA SER A 305 -12.85 1.54 -16.42
C SER A 305 -13.15 3.02 -16.17
N THR A 306 -12.23 3.91 -16.50
CA THR A 306 -12.44 5.36 -16.34
C THR A 306 -11.77 6.16 -17.45
N THR A 307 -12.31 7.34 -17.74
CA THR A 307 -11.73 8.26 -18.73
C THR A 307 -10.79 9.24 -18.05
N MET A 308 -9.59 9.38 -18.59
CA MET A 308 -8.58 10.34 -18.17
C MET A 308 -8.36 11.36 -19.29
N VAL A 309 -8.11 12.62 -18.95
CA VAL A 309 -7.87 13.67 -19.96
C VAL A 309 -6.43 14.14 -19.87
N ARG A 310 -5.76 14.31 -21.01
CA ARG A 310 -4.45 14.97 -21.09
C ARG A 310 -4.59 16.25 -21.90
N VAL A 311 -4.19 17.38 -21.31
CA VAL A 311 -4.13 18.66 -22.03
C VAL A 311 -2.80 18.73 -22.79
N CYS A 312 -2.86 18.86 -24.11
CA CYS A 312 -1.70 18.80 -25.00
C CYS A 312 -1.07 20.18 -25.27
N GLY A 313 -1.82 21.27 -25.05
CA GLY A 313 -1.31 22.63 -25.14
C GLY A 313 -2.41 23.67 -25.33
N ASP A 314 -2.07 24.90 -24.92
CA ASP A 314 -2.89 26.10 -25.10
C ASP A 314 -2.17 27.05 -26.06
N VAL A 315 -2.87 27.45 -27.11
CA VAL A 315 -2.40 28.50 -28.02
C VAL A 315 -3.26 29.73 -27.81
N ASP A 316 -2.65 30.80 -27.34
CA ASP A 316 -3.27 32.12 -27.24
C ASP A 316 -2.95 32.93 -28.51
N PHE A 317 -3.99 33.37 -29.20
CA PHE A 317 -3.89 34.19 -30.41
C PHE A 317 -4.12 35.68 -30.12
N SER A 318 -4.27 36.06 -28.85
CA SER A 318 -4.38 37.46 -28.46
C SER A 318 -3.05 38.17 -28.73
N CYS A 319 -3.05 39.08 -29.70
CA CYS A 319 -1.95 40.02 -29.85
C CYS A 319 -2.03 40.99 -28.67
N ASN A 320 -1.04 40.95 -27.77
CA ASN A 320 -0.81 42.06 -26.82
C ASN A 320 -0.57 43.33 -27.63
N THR A 321 -1.56 44.22 -27.65
CA THR A 321 -1.44 45.61 -28.12
C THR A 321 -0.65 46.44 -27.13
#